data_AF-A0A926D9L0-F1
#
_entry.id   AF-A0A926D9L0-F1
#
_cell.length_a   1.000
_cell.length_b   1.000
_cell.length_c   1.000
_cell.angle_alpha   90.00
_cell.angle_beta   90.00
_cell.angle_gamma   90.00
#
_symmetry.space_group_name_H-M   'P 1'
#
loop_
_entity.id
_entity.type
_entity.pdbx_description
1 polymer ?
#
loop_
_entity_poly.entity_id
_entity_poly.type
_entity_poly.pdbx_seq_one_letter_code
_entity_poly.pdbx_strand_id
1 'polypeptide(L)'
;MAESKLFTLGGITVEQVASRVESFLRTEKGMEVQSAQTTEGYVIQASQSKDGWKTISGTRLAITAQLAKVGEHLNVTIGEGQWSDKIGAGALGWFVAWPLAVTAGIGAYNQKKLPQELFRVIESFLMSGGRSVVVNGAGSVVAPGQVVCPQCKAQNPAGANFCCVCGAKLQNNCPNCGAPVVPGSRFCTQCGKPLG
;
A
#
# COMPACT_ATOMS: atom_id res chain seq x y z
N MET A 1 -7.05 20.73 -9.76
CA MET A 1 -7.52 19.98 -10.93
C MET A 1 -7.70 18.53 -10.51
N ALA A 2 -8.85 17.91 -10.78
CA ALA A 2 -9.06 16.50 -10.48
C ALA A 2 -8.51 15.64 -11.63
N GLU A 3 -7.81 14.56 -11.29
CA GLU A 3 -7.29 13.58 -12.24
C GLU A 3 -8.07 12.27 -12.07
N SER A 4 -8.43 11.61 -13.17
CA SER A 4 -9.15 10.33 -13.13
C SER A 4 -8.48 9.29 -14.02
N LYS A 5 -8.45 8.04 -13.56
CA LYS A 5 -7.94 6.89 -14.33
C LYS A 5 -8.81 5.66 -14.10
N LEU A 6 -9.08 4.93 -15.18
CA LEU A 6 -9.81 3.68 -15.17
C LEU A 6 -8.83 2.50 -15.05
N PHE A 7 -9.17 1.51 -14.23
CA PHE A 7 -8.40 0.29 -14.01
C PHE A 7 -9.28 -0.95 -14.17
N THR A 8 -8.69 -2.09 -14.49
CA THR A 8 -9.39 -3.38 -14.55
C THR A 8 -9.19 -4.13 -13.24
N LEU A 9 -10.27 -4.56 -12.59
CA LEU A 9 -10.19 -5.18 -11.27
C LEU A 9 -9.67 -6.62 -11.30
N GLY A 10 -9.94 -7.40 -12.36
CA GLY A 10 -9.37 -8.73 -12.53
C GLY A 10 -9.64 -9.70 -11.35
N GLY A 11 -10.80 -9.56 -10.69
CA GLY A 11 -11.17 -10.34 -9.50
C GLY A 11 -10.76 -9.71 -8.15
N ILE A 12 -10.06 -8.58 -8.15
CA ILE A 12 -9.73 -7.80 -6.95
C ILE A 12 -10.92 -6.92 -6.59
N THR A 13 -11.24 -6.81 -5.30
CA THR A 13 -12.39 -6.01 -4.86
C THR A 13 -11.99 -4.55 -4.60
N VAL A 14 -12.96 -3.63 -4.63
CA VAL A 14 -12.70 -2.19 -4.40
C VAL A 14 -12.16 -1.96 -2.99
N GLU A 15 -12.63 -2.75 -2.04
CA GLU A 15 -12.21 -2.76 -0.63
C GLU A 15 -10.71 -3.07 -0.51
N GLN A 16 -10.22 -4.06 -1.27
CA GLN A 16 -8.81 -4.43 -1.29
C GLN A 16 -7.95 -3.29 -1.84
N VAL A 17 -8.42 -2.62 -2.90
CA VAL A 17 -7.73 -1.46 -3.47
C VAL A 17 -7.75 -0.29 -2.48
N ALA A 18 -8.90 -0.02 -1.85
CA ALA A 18 -9.05 1.03 -0.85
C ALA A 18 -8.09 0.81 0.33
N SER A 19 -8.05 -0.40 0.88
CA SER A 19 -7.13 -0.78 1.96
C SER A 19 -5.65 -0.57 1.57
N ARG A 20 -5.27 -0.93 0.34
CA ARG A 20 -3.90 -0.70 -0.16
C ARG A 20 -3.57 0.78 -0.28
N VAL A 21 -4.50 1.59 -0.76
CA VAL A 21 -4.36 3.04 -0.88
C VAL A 21 -4.25 3.69 0.49
N GLU A 22 -5.08 3.31 1.45
CA GLU A 22 -4.98 3.79 2.83
C GLU A 22 -3.62 3.45 3.47
N SER A 23 -3.15 2.20 3.28
CA SER A 23 -1.84 1.77 3.78
C SER A 23 -0.70 2.56 3.14
N PHE A 24 -0.76 2.83 1.82
CA PHE A 24 0.23 3.69 1.15
C PHE A 24 0.26 5.09 1.78
N LEU A 25 -0.90 5.71 1.93
CA LEU A 25 -1.01 7.07 2.43
C LEU A 25 -0.58 7.18 3.90
N ARG A 26 -0.96 6.21 4.73
CA ARG A 26 -0.64 6.20 6.16
C ARG A 26 0.82 5.81 6.43
N THR A 27 1.27 4.70 5.85
CA THR A 27 2.57 4.09 6.18
C THR A 27 3.70 4.64 5.31
N GLU A 28 3.49 4.81 4.01
CA GLU A 28 4.55 5.25 3.10
C GLU A 28 4.65 6.78 3.01
N LYS A 29 3.52 7.48 3.20
CA LYS A 29 3.46 8.96 3.16
C LYS A 29 3.31 9.62 4.52
N GLY A 30 3.07 8.88 5.60
CA GLY A 30 2.95 9.44 6.95
C GLY A 30 1.76 10.40 7.11
N MET A 31 0.71 10.22 6.32
CA MET A 31 -0.48 11.08 6.34
C MET A 31 -1.55 10.56 7.29
N GLU A 32 -2.36 11.48 7.83
CA GLU A 32 -3.61 11.13 8.49
C GLU A 32 -4.63 10.77 7.42
N VAL A 33 -5.17 9.55 7.47
CA VAL A 33 -6.10 9.02 6.48
C VAL A 33 -7.43 8.70 7.13
N GLN A 34 -8.51 9.11 6.47
CA GLN A 34 -9.90 8.77 6.80
C GLN A 34 -10.57 8.21 5.54
N SER A 35 -11.39 7.17 5.69
CA SER A 35 -12.11 6.57 4.58
C SER A 35 -13.57 6.33 4.93
N ALA A 36 -14.44 6.43 3.92
CA ALA A 36 -15.84 6.08 3.97
C ALA A 36 -16.23 5.19 2.81
N GLN A 37 -17.15 4.28 3.07
CA GLN A 37 -17.82 3.52 2.02
C GLN A 37 -18.94 4.38 1.41
N THR A 38 -19.09 4.28 0.10
CA THR A 38 -20.16 4.92 -0.68
C THR A 38 -20.96 3.85 -1.40
N THR A 39 -22.09 4.24 -2.01
CA THR A 39 -22.93 3.33 -2.80
C THR A 39 -22.18 2.65 -3.94
N GLU A 40 -21.16 3.33 -4.49
CA GLU A 40 -20.41 2.87 -5.66
C GLU A 40 -18.97 2.43 -5.33
N GLY A 41 -18.54 2.52 -4.07
CA GLY A 41 -17.19 2.11 -3.65
C GLY A 41 -16.70 2.84 -2.39
N TYR A 42 -15.60 3.58 -2.49
CA TYR A 42 -14.92 4.21 -1.35
C TYR A 42 -14.50 5.65 -1.64
N VAL A 43 -14.51 6.48 -0.62
CA VAL A 43 -13.86 7.80 -0.61
C VAL A 43 -12.80 7.79 0.48
N ILE A 44 -11.58 8.18 0.12
CA ILE A 44 -10.43 8.24 1.01
C ILE A 44 -9.93 9.68 1.01
N GLN A 45 -9.83 10.26 2.20
CA GLN A 45 -9.22 11.56 2.42
C GLN A 45 -7.92 11.38 3.18
N ALA A 46 -6.87 12.07 2.75
CA ALA A 46 -5.59 12.06 3.44
C ALA A 46 -5.05 13.48 3.59
N SER A 47 -4.59 13.82 4.80
CA SER A 47 -3.94 15.09 5.10
C SER A 47 -2.58 14.91 5.75
N GLN A 48 -1.66 15.85 5.55
CA GLN A 48 -0.35 15.81 6.22
C GLN A 48 -0.51 15.87 7.75
N SER A 49 0.20 14.96 8.45
CA SER A 49 0.26 14.97 9.91
C SER A 49 1.15 16.11 10.41
N LYS A 50 0.92 16.56 11.64
CA LYS A 50 1.49 17.80 12.23
C LYS A 50 3.00 17.70 12.56
N ASP A 51 3.62 16.53 12.40
CA ASP A 51 4.95 16.19 12.97
C ASP A 51 6.15 16.30 12.01
N GLY A 52 6.02 17.07 10.93
CA GLY A 52 7.12 17.39 10.02
C GLY A 52 7.57 18.85 10.17
N TRP A 53 8.83 19.09 10.49
CA TRP A 53 9.53 20.39 10.63
C TRP A 53 9.48 21.36 9.41
N LYS A 54 8.48 21.27 8.52
CA LYS A 54 8.37 22.11 7.30
C LYS A 54 6.98 22.68 7.04
N THR A 55 6.16 22.95 8.05
CA THR A 55 4.98 23.81 7.91
C THR A 55 5.38 25.29 7.88
N ILE A 56 6.03 25.72 6.79
CA ILE A 56 6.39 27.14 6.57
C ILE A 56 5.17 27.97 6.09
N SER A 57 3.99 27.39 5.88
CA SER A 57 2.82 28.16 5.40
C SER A 57 1.44 27.75 5.94
N GLY A 58 1.35 27.08 7.10
CA GLY A 58 0.08 26.90 7.84
C GLY A 58 -1.06 26.15 7.12
N THR A 59 -0.83 25.60 5.93
CA THR A 59 -1.84 24.91 5.13
C THR A 59 -1.63 23.40 5.21
N ARG A 60 -2.69 22.66 5.58
CA ARG A 60 -2.70 21.20 5.57
C ARG A 60 -2.96 20.74 4.14
N LEU A 61 -1.98 20.14 3.48
CA LEU A 61 -2.23 19.48 2.20
C LEU A 61 -3.24 18.36 2.43
N ALA A 62 -4.40 18.44 1.78
CA ALA A 62 -5.46 17.46 1.83
C ALA A 62 -5.73 16.93 0.41
N ILE A 63 -5.71 15.62 0.24
CA ILE A 63 -6.14 14.96 -1.00
C ILE A 63 -7.40 14.15 -0.74
N THR A 64 -8.27 14.08 -1.74
CA THR A 64 -9.41 13.17 -1.76
C THR A 64 -9.26 12.22 -2.95
N ALA A 65 -9.32 10.91 -2.69
CA ALA A 65 -9.33 9.85 -3.69
C ALA A 65 -10.68 9.12 -3.62
N GLN A 66 -11.42 9.10 -4.72
CA GLN A 66 -12.67 8.38 -4.89
C GLN A 66 -12.41 7.14 -5.73
N LEU A 67 -12.86 5.99 -5.24
CA LEU A 67 -12.78 4.68 -5.87
C LEU A 67 -14.21 4.26 -6.17
N ALA A 68 -14.62 4.27 -7.44
CA ALA A 68 -15.96 3.91 -7.88
C ALA A 68 -15.92 2.71 -8.83
N LYS A 69 -16.65 1.65 -8.50
CA LYS A 69 -16.79 0.47 -9.36
C LYS A 69 -17.73 0.79 -10.52
N VAL A 70 -17.27 0.55 -11.73
CA VAL A 70 -18.05 0.69 -12.97
C VAL A 70 -17.95 -0.62 -13.73
N GLY A 71 -18.90 -1.53 -13.50
CA GLY A 71 -18.85 -2.89 -14.03
C GLY A 71 -17.64 -3.66 -13.49
N GLU A 72 -16.80 -4.19 -14.38
CA GLU A 72 -15.54 -4.89 -14.05
C GLU A 72 -14.34 -3.94 -13.89
N HIS A 73 -14.58 -2.64 -14.04
CA HIS A 73 -13.56 -1.62 -13.95
C HIS A 73 -13.68 -0.82 -12.65
N LEU A 74 -12.57 -0.25 -12.23
CA LEU A 74 -12.47 0.69 -11.13
C LEU A 74 -12.11 2.06 -11.68
N ASN A 75 -12.97 3.04 -11.49
CA ASN A 75 -12.67 4.43 -11.76
C ASN A 75 -12.10 5.07 -10.49
N VAL A 76 -10.88 5.60 -10.58
CA VAL A 76 -10.21 6.28 -9.48
C VAL A 76 -10.07 7.76 -9.83
N THR A 77 -10.68 8.62 -9.03
CA THR A 77 -10.64 10.08 -9.19
C THR A 77 -9.93 10.71 -8.00
N ILE A 78 -8.92 11.54 -8.25
CA ILE A 78 -8.09 12.19 -7.21
C ILE A 78 -8.18 13.71 -7.38
N GLY A 79 -8.59 14.44 -6.35
CA GLY A 79 -8.71 15.89 -6.44
C GLY A 79 -9.15 16.62 -5.16
N GLU A 80 -9.31 17.93 -5.30
CA GLU A 80 -9.76 18.86 -4.26
C GLU A 80 -11.23 19.24 -4.54
N GLY A 81 -12.17 18.62 -3.82
CA GLY A 81 -13.37 19.34 -3.37
C GLY A 81 -14.61 19.49 -4.28
N GLN A 82 -14.86 18.70 -5.33
CA GLN A 82 -16.17 18.76 -6.03
C GLN A 82 -16.80 17.38 -6.27
N TRP A 83 -17.21 16.72 -5.19
CA TRP A 83 -17.98 15.48 -5.26
C TRP A 83 -19.41 15.61 -4.71
N SER A 84 -19.80 16.81 -4.24
CA SER A 84 -21.12 17.12 -3.68
C SER A 84 -22.28 16.73 -4.60
N ASP A 85 -22.07 16.78 -5.92
CA ASP A 85 -23.15 16.63 -6.90
C ASP A 85 -23.32 15.19 -7.41
N LYS A 86 -22.46 14.25 -6.98
CA LYS A 86 -22.42 12.88 -7.55
C LYS A 86 -22.65 11.75 -6.55
N ILE A 87 -22.93 12.04 -5.28
CA ILE A 87 -23.17 10.98 -4.30
C ILE A 87 -24.39 11.30 -3.45
N GLY A 88 -25.42 10.45 -3.58
CA GLY A 88 -26.70 10.57 -2.89
C GLY A 88 -26.53 10.73 -1.38
N ALA A 89 -27.33 11.62 -0.81
CA ALA A 89 -27.36 12.02 0.59
C ALA A 89 -27.42 10.80 1.53
N GLY A 90 -26.45 10.69 2.44
CA GLY A 90 -26.50 9.69 3.52
C GLY A 90 -25.23 9.60 4.35
N ALA A 91 -24.11 9.17 3.76
CA ALA A 91 -22.87 8.88 4.52
C ALA A 91 -21.81 10.00 4.49
N LEU A 92 -22.05 11.05 3.71
CA LEU A 92 -21.00 11.93 3.26
C LEU A 92 -21.01 13.33 3.87
N GLY A 93 -22.05 13.71 4.60
CA GLY A 93 -22.13 15.01 5.28
C GLY A 93 -20.96 15.27 6.23
N TRP A 94 -20.37 14.22 6.80
CA TRP A 94 -19.20 14.31 7.69
C TRP A 94 -17.85 14.44 6.94
N PHE A 95 -17.75 13.93 5.71
CA PHE A 95 -16.54 13.99 4.86
C PHE A 95 -16.42 15.30 4.06
N VAL A 96 -17.51 16.05 3.87
CA VAL A 96 -17.48 17.35 3.17
C VAL A 96 -16.91 18.47 4.06
N ALA A 97 -17.07 18.39 5.38
CA ALA A 97 -16.84 19.51 6.30
C ALA A 97 -15.49 19.48 7.05
N TRP A 98 -14.65 18.48 6.82
CA TRP A 98 -13.34 18.32 7.46
C TRP A 98 -12.37 17.78 6.40
N PRO A 99 -11.30 18.46 5.93
CA PRO A 99 -10.59 19.66 6.40
C PRO A 99 -10.57 20.85 5.39
N LEU A 100 -11.49 20.89 4.42
CA LEU A 100 -11.52 21.96 3.39
C LEU A 100 -11.92 23.35 3.90
N ALA A 101 -12.13 23.53 5.21
CA ALA A 101 -12.39 24.85 5.77
C ALA A 101 -11.16 25.78 5.74
N VAL A 102 -9.93 25.29 5.54
CA VAL A 102 -8.73 26.15 5.45
C VAL A 102 -7.64 25.57 4.53
N THR A 103 -7.74 25.79 3.22
CA THR A 103 -6.59 25.79 2.29
C THR A 103 -6.71 26.87 1.22
N ALA A 104 -7.08 28.10 1.61
CA ALA A 104 -6.65 29.26 0.84
C ALA A 104 -5.14 29.45 1.06
N GLY A 105 -4.31 29.01 0.11
CA GLY A 105 -2.87 29.25 0.17
C GLY A 105 -2.06 28.38 -0.76
N ILE A 106 -1.79 28.90 -1.96
CA ILE A 106 -0.82 28.38 -2.92
C ILE A 106 0.55 28.26 -2.23
N GLY A 107 1.11 27.05 -2.23
CA GLY A 107 2.48 26.78 -1.83
C GLY A 107 2.96 25.55 -2.58
N ALA A 108 3.74 25.77 -3.63
CA ALA A 108 4.28 24.74 -4.51
C ALA A 108 4.98 23.62 -3.73
N TYR A 109 4.28 22.49 -3.53
CA TYR A 109 4.88 21.27 -3.03
C TYR A 109 4.69 20.15 -4.05
N ASN A 110 5.69 19.92 -4.91
CA ASN A 110 5.82 18.76 -5.82
C ASN A 110 4.50 18.27 -6.48
N GLN A 111 3.65 19.23 -6.85
CA GLN A 111 2.18 19.18 -6.97
C GLN A 111 1.64 18.33 -8.14
N LYS A 112 2.45 17.41 -8.68
CA LYS A 112 2.06 16.43 -9.72
C LYS A 112 2.34 14.98 -9.32
N LYS A 113 3.16 14.72 -8.28
CA LYS A 113 3.65 13.36 -8.02
C LYS A 113 2.67 12.50 -7.23
N LEU A 114 1.93 13.06 -6.28
CA LEU A 114 1.10 12.25 -5.38
C LEU A 114 -0.07 11.54 -6.09
N PRO A 115 -0.86 12.20 -6.98
CA PRO A 115 -1.89 11.51 -7.75
C PRO A 115 -1.28 10.42 -8.66
N GLN A 116 -0.16 10.73 -9.31
CA GLN A 116 0.55 9.79 -10.18
C GLN A 116 1.08 8.58 -9.42
N GLU A 117 1.63 8.78 -8.22
CA GLU A 117 2.08 7.70 -7.34
C GLU A 117 0.93 6.84 -6.84
N LEU A 118 -0.22 7.44 -6.52
CA LEU A 118 -1.43 6.70 -6.16
C LEU A 118 -1.89 5.80 -7.30
N PHE A 119 -1.99 6.35 -8.51
CA PHE A 119 -2.31 5.54 -9.69
C PHE A 119 -1.29 4.43 -9.91
N ARG A 120 0.00 4.70 -9.72
CA ARG A 120 1.07 3.70 -9.85
C ARG A 120 0.96 2.59 -8.81
N VAL A 121 0.59 2.92 -7.57
CA VAL A 121 0.40 1.95 -6.49
C VAL A 121 -0.80 1.06 -6.76
N ILE A 122 -1.90 1.64 -7.22
CA ILE A 122 -3.11 0.90 -7.60
C ILE A 122 -2.80 -0.03 -8.78
N GLU A 123 -2.14 0.48 -9.82
CA GLU A 123 -1.74 -0.33 -10.98
C GLU A 123 -0.83 -1.50 -10.57
N SER A 124 0.20 -1.22 -9.75
CA SER A 124 1.10 -2.25 -9.23
C SER A 124 0.38 -3.32 -8.42
N PHE A 125 -0.59 -2.92 -7.58
CA PHE A 125 -1.39 -3.85 -6.78
C PHE A 125 -2.35 -4.71 -7.61
N LEU A 126 -2.94 -4.12 -8.67
CA LEU A 126 -3.77 -4.87 -9.59
C LEU A 126 -2.94 -5.86 -10.42
N MET A 127 -1.78 -5.42 -10.92
CA MET A 127 -0.84 -6.29 -11.63
C MET A 127 -0.27 -7.41 -10.76
N SER A 128 -0.15 -7.21 -9.45
CA SER A 128 0.30 -8.25 -8.52
C SER A 128 -0.80 -9.25 -8.11
N GLY A 129 -2.02 -9.10 -8.64
CA GLY A 129 -3.15 -9.96 -8.29
C GLY A 129 -3.63 -9.75 -6.86
N GLY A 130 -3.53 -8.53 -6.32
CA GLY A 130 -3.94 -8.22 -4.96
C GLY A 130 -2.92 -8.61 -3.88
N ARG A 131 -1.69 -9.00 -4.29
CA ARG A 131 -0.59 -9.26 -3.36
C ARG A 131 0.16 -7.95 -3.09
N SER A 132 0.03 -7.41 -1.89
CA SER A 132 0.79 -6.23 -1.47
C SER A 132 2.27 -6.61 -1.26
N VAL A 133 3.09 -6.47 -2.31
CA VAL A 133 4.55 -6.52 -2.16
C VAL A 133 4.99 -5.18 -1.58
N VAL A 134 5.01 -5.07 -0.25
CA VAL A 134 5.63 -3.94 0.44
C VAL A 134 7.15 -4.09 0.32
N VAL A 135 7.75 -3.43 -0.68
CA VAL A 135 9.21 -3.22 -0.73
C VAL A 135 9.51 -1.95 0.05
N ASN A 136 9.39 -1.98 1.38
CA ASN A 136 9.90 -0.91 2.22
C ASN A 136 11.18 -1.39 2.91
N GLY A 137 12.29 -0.71 2.63
CA GLY A 137 13.63 -0.96 3.14
C GLY A 137 13.83 -0.69 4.63
N ALA A 138 12.79 -0.85 5.44
CA ALA A 138 12.89 -0.86 6.90
C ALA A 138 12.12 -2.08 7.39
N GLY A 139 12.86 -3.16 7.62
CA GLY A 139 12.43 -4.36 8.35
C GLY A 139 11.09 -4.94 7.91
N SER A 140 11.12 -5.79 6.88
CA SER A 140 10.04 -6.73 6.62
C SER A 140 9.68 -7.44 7.92
N VAL A 141 8.52 -7.12 8.50
CA VAL A 141 7.89 -8.00 9.49
C VAL A 141 7.50 -9.24 8.71
N VAL A 142 8.40 -10.22 8.75
CA VAL A 142 8.17 -11.54 8.19
C VAL A 142 7.01 -12.12 9.01
N ALA A 143 5.88 -12.38 8.36
CA ALA A 143 4.81 -13.15 9.00
C ALA A 143 5.44 -14.45 9.55
N PRO A 144 5.13 -14.86 10.79
CA PRO A 144 5.74 -16.06 11.36
C PRO A 144 5.51 -17.24 10.41
N GLY A 145 6.61 -17.86 9.96
CA GLY A 145 6.55 -18.93 8.96
C GLY A 145 6.73 -18.48 7.49
N GLN A 146 7.46 -17.41 7.21
CA GLN A 146 7.92 -17.07 5.85
C GLN A 146 9.43 -16.88 5.79
N VAL A 147 10.01 -17.08 4.61
CA VAL A 147 11.46 -16.97 4.34
C VAL A 147 11.70 -15.99 3.21
N VAL A 148 12.68 -15.11 3.38
CA VAL A 148 13.03 -14.11 2.37
C VAL A 148 14.10 -14.69 1.45
N CYS A 149 13.87 -14.63 0.15
CA CYS A 149 14.84 -15.07 -0.84
C CYS A 149 16.09 -14.19 -0.79
N PRO A 150 17.31 -14.75 -0.63
CA PRO A 150 18.53 -13.95 -0.60
C PRO A 150 18.86 -13.32 -1.96
N GLN A 151 18.38 -13.89 -3.07
CA GLN A 151 18.68 -13.42 -4.42
C GLN A 151 17.75 -12.27 -4.87
N CYS A 152 16.43 -12.43 -4.72
CA CYS A 152 15.45 -11.45 -5.21
C CYS A 152 14.66 -10.74 -4.11
N LYS A 153 14.88 -11.08 -2.83
CA LYS A 153 14.18 -10.54 -1.64
C LYS A 153 12.67 -10.80 -1.62
N ALA A 154 12.16 -11.70 -2.46
CA ALA A 154 10.77 -12.15 -2.39
C ALA A 154 10.50 -12.96 -1.11
N GLN A 155 9.31 -12.80 -0.53
CA GLN A 155 8.83 -13.63 0.57
C GLN A 155 8.28 -14.96 0.04
N ASN A 156 8.68 -16.06 0.66
CA ASN A 156 8.27 -17.41 0.31
C ASN A 156 7.74 -18.12 1.57
N PRO A 157 6.85 -19.12 1.45
CA PRO A 157 6.36 -19.86 2.60
C PRO A 157 7.49 -20.62 3.32
N ALA A 158 7.41 -20.76 4.64
CA ALA A 158 8.35 -21.58 5.40
C ALA A 158 8.34 -23.02 4.87
N GLY A 159 9.54 -23.55 4.62
CA GLY A 159 9.74 -24.88 4.03
C GLY A 159 9.80 -24.89 2.50
N ALA A 160 9.61 -23.77 1.80
CA ALA A 160 9.79 -23.71 0.35
C ALA A 160 11.23 -24.09 -0.06
N ASN A 161 11.35 -25.03 -1.01
CA ASN A 161 12.65 -25.46 -1.56
C ASN A 161 13.25 -24.43 -2.53
N PHE A 162 12.38 -23.73 -3.26
CA PHE A 162 12.73 -22.79 -4.31
C PHE A 162 11.89 -21.53 -4.18
N CYS A 163 12.44 -20.42 -4.68
CA CYS A 163 11.75 -19.15 -4.72
C CYS A 163 10.67 -19.16 -5.79
N CYS A 164 9.44 -18.78 -5.42
CA CYS A 164 8.31 -18.69 -6.35
C CYS A 164 8.43 -17.53 -7.35
N VAL A 165 9.44 -16.66 -7.20
CA VAL A 165 9.67 -15.49 -8.06
C VAL A 165 10.88 -15.71 -8.97
N CYS A 166 12.04 -16.07 -8.41
CA CYS A 166 13.27 -16.18 -9.20
C CYS A 166 13.80 -17.61 -9.39
N GLY A 167 13.16 -18.63 -8.82
CA GLY A 167 13.61 -20.02 -8.91
C GLY A 167 14.85 -20.36 -8.07
N ALA A 168 15.44 -19.40 -7.35
CA ALA A 168 16.60 -19.65 -6.50
C ALA A 168 16.27 -20.63 -5.36
N LYS A 169 17.21 -21.50 -5.01
CA LYS A 169 17.05 -22.47 -3.92
C LYS A 169 17.02 -21.74 -2.56
N LEU A 170 16.06 -22.09 -1.71
CA LEU A 170 15.80 -21.45 -0.41
C LEU A 170 16.11 -22.35 0.78
N GLN A 171 15.95 -23.67 0.62
CA GLN A 171 16.36 -24.62 1.66
C GLN A 171 17.87 -24.81 1.65
N ASN A 172 18.50 -24.43 2.76
CA ASN A 172 19.84 -24.88 3.08
C ASN A 172 19.71 -26.17 3.91
N ASN A 173 20.18 -27.29 3.38
CA ASN A 173 20.37 -28.48 4.19
C ASN A 173 21.70 -28.34 4.92
N CYS A 174 21.80 -28.91 6.12
CA CYS A 174 23.05 -28.92 6.85
C CYS A 174 24.08 -29.70 6.02
N PRO A 175 25.24 -29.11 5.69
CA PRO A 175 26.25 -29.79 4.88
C PRO A 175 26.86 -31.01 5.58
N ASN A 176 26.69 -31.12 6.90
CA ASN A 176 27.25 -32.21 7.69
C ASN A 176 26.29 -33.38 7.94
N CYS A 177 24.98 -33.13 8.08
CA CYS A 177 24.01 -34.20 8.37
C CYS A 177 22.82 -34.26 7.40
N GLY A 178 22.74 -33.35 6.42
CA GLY A 178 21.67 -33.31 5.43
C GLY A 178 20.31 -32.84 5.96
N ALA A 179 20.17 -32.61 7.27
CA ALA A 179 18.91 -32.15 7.86
C ALA A 179 18.54 -30.74 7.39
N PRO A 180 17.24 -30.42 7.23
CA PRO A 180 16.78 -29.08 6.88
C PRO A 180 17.18 -28.09 7.96
N VAL A 181 17.80 -26.97 7.56
CA VAL A 181 18.21 -25.90 8.46
C VAL A 181 17.08 -24.88 8.59
N VAL A 182 16.80 -24.47 9.83
CA VAL A 182 15.89 -23.35 10.09
C VAL A 182 16.58 -22.04 9.64
N PRO A 183 15.94 -21.21 8.81
CA PRO A 183 16.49 -19.93 8.37
C PRO A 183 16.93 -19.05 9.55
N GLY A 184 18.17 -18.55 9.52
CA GLY A 184 18.75 -17.73 10.60
C GLY A 184 19.48 -18.51 11.71
N SER A 185 19.54 -19.85 11.63
CA SER A 185 20.29 -20.68 12.58
C SER A 185 21.80 -20.57 12.38
N ARG A 186 22.55 -20.28 13.45
CA ARG A 186 24.04 -20.34 13.44
C ARG A 186 24.58 -21.76 13.59
N PHE A 187 23.77 -22.68 14.11
CA PHE A 187 24.11 -24.07 14.36
C PHE A 187 22.99 -24.99 13.88
N CYS A 188 23.35 -26.20 13.46
CA CYS A 188 22.38 -27.21 13.09
C CYS A 188 21.66 -27.73 14.35
N THR A 189 20.33 -27.68 14.37
CA THR A 189 19.49 -28.19 15.46
C THR A 189 19.49 -29.72 15.57
N GLN A 190 20.00 -30.42 14.55
CA GLN A 190 20.09 -31.88 14.53
C GLN A 190 21.49 -32.41 14.86
N CYS A 191 22.55 -31.79 14.33
CA CYS A 191 23.92 -32.30 14.53
C CYS A 191 24.85 -31.36 15.33
N GLY A 192 24.38 -30.18 15.75
CA GLY A 192 25.13 -29.24 16.57
C GLY A 192 26.29 -28.51 15.87
N LYS A 193 26.63 -28.86 14.63
CA LYS A 193 27.73 -28.21 13.90
C LYS A 193 27.36 -26.80 13.44
N PRO A 194 28.34 -25.87 13.39
CA PRO A 194 28.13 -24.52 12.89
C PRO A 194 27.74 -24.57 11.41
N LEU A 195 26.78 -23.72 11.06
CA LEU A 195 26.34 -23.47 9.71
C LEU A 195 27.05 -22.17 9.31
N GLY A 196 28.14 -22.31 8.57
CA GLY A 196 29.10 -21.24 8.25
C GLY A 196 28.50 -20.02 7.58
#